data_AF-A0A7C6ERY5-F1
#
_entry.id   AF-A0A7C6ERY5-F1
#
_cell.length_a   1.000
_cell.length_b   1.000
_cell.length_c   1.000
_cell.angle_alpha   90.00
_cell.angle_beta   90.00
_cell.angle_gamma   90.00
#
_symmetry.space_group_name_H-M   'P 1'
#
loop_
_entity.id
_entity.type
_entity.pdbx_description
1 polymer ?
#
loop_
_entity_poly.entity_id
_entity_poly.type
_entity_poly.pdbx_seq_one_letter_code
_entity_poly.pdbx_strand_id
1 'polypeptide(L)'
;MPAKKRKSDEPKNTAQPLKDVRALERTSFEISLLLRDREFASKEEVHRYIENILSSGQPFSFEKRTPLEKAQSLMYDAFEAEGKERIRLAKEALKVSPDCADAYVLLAEETANTLQEASALYEQGVKAGERALGKEVFETDAGHFWGIVATRPYMRARAGLAQCLWMMGERAQAIDHFEDLLRLDAVDHLGLRHALIQCLLEEGRDKEALNLLDRYPEDKSATWAYSHALLHYRQSGEGKEAEQSLRRALEANPYVPFYLLGLWELPDELPSSIGRGDENEAIIYAVESWRSWEKTPGALEWLARVLMRRIQ
;
A
#
# COMPACT_ATOMS: atom_id res chain seq x y z
N MET A 1 59.01 -19.31 -0.72
CA MET A 1 57.92 -19.18 0.27
C MET A 1 56.99 -18.06 -0.20
N PRO A 2 55.74 -18.35 -0.61
CA PRO A 2 54.86 -17.31 -1.13
C PRO A 2 54.14 -16.59 0.03
N ALA A 3 54.13 -15.25 -0.06
CA ALA A 3 53.55 -14.35 0.92
C ALA A 3 52.01 -14.48 0.98
N LYS A 4 51.47 -14.69 2.18
CA LYS A 4 50.03 -14.63 2.46
C LYS A 4 49.54 -13.19 2.31
N LYS A 5 48.68 -12.94 1.30
CA LYS A 5 47.86 -11.72 1.22
C LYS A 5 46.93 -11.68 2.45
N ARG A 6 47.04 -10.63 3.26
CA ARG A 6 46.05 -10.28 4.29
C ARG A 6 44.74 -9.92 3.59
N LYS A 7 43.66 -10.64 3.91
CA LYS A 7 42.29 -10.22 3.56
C LYS A 7 42.01 -8.95 4.33
N SER A 8 41.61 -7.90 3.60
CA SER A 8 41.03 -6.69 4.16
C SER A 8 39.68 -7.04 4.78
N ASP A 9 39.55 -6.81 6.08
CA ASP A 9 38.26 -6.86 6.78
C ASP A 9 37.48 -5.59 6.40
N GLU A 10 36.65 -5.68 5.36
CA GLU A 10 35.58 -4.71 5.15
C GLU A 10 34.50 -4.94 6.23
N PRO A 11 34.00 -3.88 6.89
CA PRO A 11 32.94 -4.02 7.87
C PRO A 11 31.68 -4.53 7.18
N LYS A 12 31.28 -5.76 7.49
CA LYS A 12 29.97 -6.29 7.12
C LYS A 12 28.91 -5.39 7.75
N ASN A 13 28.19 -4.65 6.93
CA ASN A 13 27.01 -3.92 7.35
C ASN A 13 25.93 -4.94 7.76
N THR A 14 25.86 -5.24 9.06
CA THR A 14 24.92 -6.20 9.66
C THR A 14 23.62 -5.52 10.10
N ALA A 15 23.11 -4.57 9.33
CA ALA A 15 21.75 -4.09 9.53
C ALA A 15 20.80 -5.24 9.16
N GLN A 16 20.21 -5.90 10.16
CA GLN A 16 19.10 -6.81 9.92
C GLN A 16 17.99 -6.02 9.20
N PRO A 17 17.36 -6.58 8.15
CA PRO A 17 16.26 -5.89 7.50
C PRO A 17 15.16 -5.63 8.53
N LEU A 18 14.66 -4.39 8.55
CA LEU A 18 13.53 -4.01 9.37
C LEU A 18 12.33 -4.90 9.01
N LYS A 19 11.78 -5.57 10.03
CA LYS A 19 10.63 -6.47 9.83
C LYS A 19 9.34 -5.72 9.59
N ASP A 20 9.19 -4.54 10.19
CA ASP A 20 8.07 -3.64 9.96
C ASP A 20 8.58 -2.25 9.56
N VAL A 21 8.27 -1.85 8.33
CA VAL A 21 8.66 -0.56 7.77
C VAL A 21 8.01 0.61 8.50
N ARG A 22 6.91 0.41 9.23
CA ARG A 22 6.26 1.47 10.04
C ARG A 22 7.17 1.96 11.16
N ALA A 23 8.12 1.16 11.63
CA ALA A 23 9.13 1.59 12.60
C ALA A 23 9.97 2.78 12.07
N LEU A 24 10.19 2.87 10.76
CA LEU A 24 10.93 3.97 10.13
C LEU A 24 10.23 5.33 10.30
N GLU A 25 8.92 5.33 10.53
CA GLU A 25 8.16 6.56 10.75
C GLU A 25 8.47 7.20 12.11
N ARG A 26 9.14 6.51 13.05
CA ARG A 26 9.53 7.07 14.37
C ARG A 26 10.27 8.40 14.21
N THR A 27 11.23 8.48 13.30
CA THR A 27 11.98 9.72 13.07
C THR A 27 11.07 10.84 12.55
N SER A 28 10.15 10.52 11.64
CA SER A 28 9.19 11.51 11.12
C SER A 28 8.25 12.01 12.20
N PHE A 29 7.85 11.13 13.13
CA PHE A 29 7.07 11.47 14.30
C PHE A 29 7.85 12.36 15.29
N GLU A 30 9.11 12.05 15.59
CA GLU A 30 9.92 12.93 16.44
C GLU A 30 10.13 14.32 15.80
N ILE A 31 10.33 14.39 14.48
CA ILE A 31 10.36 15.65 13.74
C ILE A 31 9.03 16.40 13.90
N SER A 32 7.88 15.73 13.77
CA SER A 32 6.59 16.41 13.89
C SER A 32 6.36 16.97 15.30
N LEU A 33 6.81 16.27 16.35
CA LEU A 33 6.77 16.78 17.73
C LEU A 33 7.64 18.02 17.92
N LEU A 34 8.84 18.01 17.33
CA LEU A 34 9.76 19.14 17.37
C LEU A 34 9.17 20.40 16.72
N LEU A 35 8.46 20.25 15.60
CA LEU A 35 7.93 21.38 14.83
C LEU A 35 6.60 21.91 15.38
N ARG A 36 5.93 21.19 16.29
CA ARG A 36 4.54 21.43 16.72
C ARG A 36 4.24 22.85 17.22
N ASP A 37 5.18 23.48 17.94
CA ASP A 37 4.93 24.77 18.59
C ASP A 37 5.54 25.96 17.83
N ARG A 38 5.99 25.74 16.58
CA ARG A 38 6.72 26.75 15.83
C ARG A 38 6.16 26.92 14.43
N GLU A 39 5.81 28.16 14.12
CA GLU A 39 5.57 28.57 12.73
C GLU A 39 6.91 28.82 12.04
N PHE A 40 7.00 28.37 10.79
CA PHE A 40 8.17 28.57 9.95
C PHE A 40 7.76 29.38 8.72
N ALA A 41 8.54 30.40 8.39
CA ALA A 41 8.25 31.26 7.25
C ALA A 41 8.62 30.60 5.91
N SER A 42 9.49 29.59 5.92
CA SER A 42 9.89 28.86 4.70
C SER A 42 10.45 27.47 4.99
N LYS A 43 10.55 26.63 3.94
CA LYS A 43 11.18 25.30 4.03
C LYS A 43 12.65 25.37 4.42
N GLU A 44 13.36 26.41 3.98
CA GLU A 44 14.75 26.65 4.35
C GLU A 44 14.91 26.95 5.85
N GLU A 45 13.91 27.59 6.46
CA GLU A 45 13.90 27.80 7.91
C GLU A 45 13.71 26.48 8.66
N VAL A 46 12.80 25.62 8.20
CA VAL A 46 12.62 24.26 8.75
C VAL A 46 13.91 23.46 8.65
N HIS A 47 14.54 23.41 7.47
CA HIS A 47 15.80 22.69 7.27
C HIS A 47 16.90 23.19 8.19
N ARG A 48 17.13 24.50 8.27
CA ARG A 48 18.14 25.08 9.16
C ARG A 48 17.88 24.76 10.63
N TYR A 49 16.61 24.76 11.04
CA TYR A 49 16.23 24.43 12.40
C TYR A 49 16.53 22.97 12.74
N ILE A 50 16.17 22.04 11.85
CA ILE A 50 16.47 20.62 12.00
C ILE A 50 17.99 20.38 12.00
N GLU A 51 18.73 20.97 11.06
CA GLU A 51 20.19 20.86 10.98
C GLU A 51 20.90 21.32 12.26
N ASN A 52 20.46 22.45 12.84
CA ASN A 52 21.01 22.97 14.09
C ASN A 52 20.82 21.99 15.26
N ILE A 53 19.65 21.34 15.32
CA ILE A 53 19.37 20.35 16.37
C ILE A 53 20.17 19.07 16.15
N LEU A 54 20.25 18.56 14.92
CA LEU A 54 21.07 17.39 14.60
C LEU A 54 22.56 17.65 14.91
N SER A 55 23.05 18.87 14.64
CA SER A 55 24.43 19.27 14.91
C SER A 55 24.73 19.48 16.40
N SER A 56 23.71 19.66 17.24
CA SER A 56 23.87 19.87 18.68
C SER A 56 24.26 18.61 19.45
N GLY A 57 24.14 17.43 18.84
CA GLY A 57 24.41 16.14 19.48
C GLY A 57 23.39 15.74 20.54
N GLN A 58 22.28 16.48 20.71
CA GLN A 58 21.21 16.09 21.62
C GLN A 58 20.47 14.84 21.11
N PRO A 59 19.97 13.97 22.02
CA PRO A 59 19.17 12.82 21.64
C PRO A 59 17.93 13.27 20.83
N PHE A 60 17.68 12.58 19.73
CA PHE A 60 16.52 12.84 18.86
C PHE A 60 15.25 12.21 19.45
N SER A 61 14.82 12.71 20.62
CA SER A 61 13.64 12.27 21.34
C SER A 61 13.02 13.45 22.06
N PHE A 62 11.81 13.83 21.65
CA PHE A 62 11.10 14.99 22.17
C PHE A 62 10.01 14.60 23.16
N GLU A 63 9.54 15.55 23.96
CA GLU A 63 8.51 15.30 24.96
C GLU A 63 7.15 14.97 24.33
N LYS A 64 6.60 13.80 24.69
CA LYS A 64 5.24 13.38 24.33
C LYS A 64 4.28 13.95 25.36
N ARG A 65 3.50 14.95 24.96
CA ARG A 65 2.60 15.73 25.83
C ARG A 65 1.22 15.09 25.95
N THR A 66 0.72 14.47 24.88
CA THR A 66 -0.62 13.86 24.89
C THR A 66 -0.57 12.36 25.17
N PRO A 67 -1.66 11.75 25.68
CA PRO A 67 -1.76 10.30 25.78
C PRO A 67 -1.58 9.61 24.42
N LEU A 68 -2.10 10.20 23.35
CA LEU A 68 -1.97 9.66 21.99
C LEU A 68 -0.51 9.65 21.52
N GLU A 69 0.26 10.71 21.77
CA GLU A 69 1.70 10.75 21.42
C GLU A 69 2.49 9.66 22.16
N LYS A 70 2.18 9.44 23.43
CA LYS A 70 2.79 8.36 24.23
C LYS A 70 2.40 6.98 23.69
N ALA A 71 1.13 6.79 23.34
CA ALA A 71 0.63 5.55 22.75
C ALA A 71 1.28 5.28 21.38
N GLN A 72 1.43 6.30 20.52
CA GLN A 72 2.10 6.16 19.23
C GLN A 72 3.60 5.86 19.40
N SER A 73 4.26 6.45 20.40
CA SER A 73 5.64 6.09 20.75
C SER A 73 5.78 4.60 21.07
N LEU A 74 4.85 4.04 21.87
CA LEU A 74 4.80 2.60 22.17
C LEU A 74 4.54 1.76 20.91
N MET A 75 3.80 2.29 19.93
CA MET A 75 3.59 1.58 18.66
C MET A 75 4.87 1.45 17.85
N TYR A 76 5.77 2.42 17.88
CA TYR A 76 7.08 2.25 17.23
C TYR A 76 7.91 1.17 17.93
N ASP A 77 7.84 1.06 19.25
CA ASP A 77 8.47 -0.05 19.98
C ASP A 77 7.81 -1.39 19.61
N ALA A 78 6.48 -1.41 19.45
CA ALA A 78 5.76 -2.59 18.98
C ALA A 78 6.19 -2.99 17.56
N PHE A 79 6.38 -2.02 16.67
CA PHE A 79 6.82 -2.26 15.29
C PHE A 79 8.22 -2.89 15.21
N GLU A 80 9.10 -2.57 16.16
CA GLU A 80 10.43 -3.18 16.28
C GLU A 80 10.44 -4.53 17.04
N ALA A 81 9.39 -4.80 17.82
CA ALA A 81 9.26 -6.02 18.60
C ALA A 81 8.68 -7.20 17.78
N GLU A 82 8.79 -8.41 18.36
CA GLU A 82 8.34 -9.66 17.74
C GLU A 82 7.37 -10.45 18.62
N GLY A 83 6.50 -11.23 17.96
CA GLY A 83 5.60 -12.19 18.59
C GLY A 83 4.73 -11.58 19.69
N LYS A 84 4.74 -12.20 20.87
CA LYS A 84 3.85 -11.80 21.98
C LYS A 84 4.14 -10.38 22.50
N GLU A 85 5.37 -9.91 22.38
CA GLU A 85 5.74 -8.60 22.92
C GLU A 85 5.14 -7.46 22.09
N ARG A 86 5.16 -7.61 20.77
CA ARG A 86 4.50 -6.72 19.82
C ARG A 86 3.01 -6.54 20.14
N ILE A 87 2.29 -7.64 20.37
CA ILE A 87 0.88 -7.62 20.77
C ILE A 87 0.69 -6.97 22.15
N ARG A 88 1.59 -7.23 23.10
CA ARG A 88 1.55 -6.66 24.44
C ARG A 88 1.67 -5.13 24.39
N LEU A 89 2.61 -4.61 23.61
CA LEU A 89 2.86 -3.18 23.43
C LEU A 89 1.67 -2.48 22.75
N ALA A 90 1.08 -3.07 21.71
CA ALA A 90 -0.13 -2.52 21.10
C ALA A 90 -1.31 -2.45 22.09
N LYS A 91 -1.51 -3.49 22.91
CA LYS A 91 -2.53 -3.47 23.97
C LYS A 91 -2.22 -2.42 25.05
N GLU A 92 -0.96 -2.19 25.35
CA GLU A 92 -0.52 -1.13 26.27
C GLU A 92 -0.78 0.26 25.69
N ALA A 93 -0.50 0.48 24.40
CA ALA A 93 -0.81 1.71 23.70
C ALA A 93 -2.31 2.05 23.80
N LEU A 94 -3.20 1.07 23.63
CA LEU A 94 -4.65 1.27 23.79
C LEU A 94 -5.09 1.60 25.22
N LYS A 95 -4.37 1.12 26.24
CA LYS A 95 -4.62 1.52 27.64
C LYS A 95 -4.20 2.97 27.89
N VAL A 96 -3.15 3.43 27.22
CA VAL A 96 -2.67 4.81 27.30
C VAL A 96 -3.60 5.76 26.52
N SER A 97 -3.99 5.38 25.30
CA SER A 97 -4.94 6.12 24.48
C SER A 97 -5.80 5.17 23.65
N PRO A 98 -7.14 5.19 23.82
CA PRO A 98 -8.06 4.43 22.97
C PRO A 98 -8.15 4.99 21.54
N ASP A 99 -7.50 6.12 21.27
CA ASP A 99 -7.47 6.76 19.94
C ASP A 99 -6.19 6.38 19.15
N CYS A 100 -5.41 5.40 19.61
CA CYS A 100 -4.23 4.90 18.91
C CYS A 100 -4.64 3.95 17.76
N ALA A 101 -4.88 4.50 16.57
CA ALA A 101 -5.33 3.72 15.41
C ALA A 101 -4.34 2.60 14.98
N ASP A 102 -3.04 2.86 15.03
CA ASP A 102 -2.01 1.88 14.68
C ASP A 102 -2.02 0.64 15.60
N ALA A 103 -2.45 0.80 16.86
CA ALA A 103 -2.59 -0.32 17.77
C ALA A 103 -3.70 -1.27 17.33
N TYR A 104 -4.82 -0.74 16.85
CA TYR A 104 -5.89 -1.55 16.27
C TYR A 104 -5.46 -2.24 14.97
N VAL A 105 -4.73 -1.54 14.11
CA VAL A 105 -4.15 -2.10 12.87
C VAL A 105 -3.27 -3.32 13.21
N LEU A 106 -2.30 -3.15 14.11
CA LEU A 106 -1.40 -4.22 14.49
C LEU A 106 -2.15 -5.39 15.15
N LEU A 107 -3.17 -5.12 15.98
CA LEU A 107 -3.97 -6.19 16.57
C LEU A 107 -4.81 -6.93 15.52
N ALA A 108 -5.31 -6.26 14.50
CA ALA A 108 -6.01 -6.90 13.40
C ALA A 108 -5.09 -7.87 12.64
N GLU A 109 -3.85 -7.45 12.36
CA GLU A 109 -2.83 -8.26 11.68
C GLU A 109 -2.38 -9.46 12.52
N GLU A 110 -2.17 -9.28 13.82
CA GLU A 110 -1.49 -10.26 14.68
C GLU A 110 -2.43 -11.20 15.45
N THR A 111 -3.70 -10.83 15.63
CA THR A 111 -4.59 -11.54 16.56
C THR A 111 -5.92 -12.00 15.98
N ALA A 112 -6.36 -11.44 14.85
CA ALA A 112 -7.60 -11.86 14.22
C ALA A 112 -7.42 -13.23 13.56
N ASN A 113 -8.37 -14.14 13.83
CA ASN A 113 -8.41 -15.47 13.21
C ASN A 113 -9.46 -15.53 12.09
N THR A 114 -10.27 -14.48 11.94
CA THR A 114 -11.31 -14.36 10.92
C THR A 114 -11.33 -12.97 10.31
N LEU A 115 -11.86 -12.87 9.09
CA LEU A 115 -12.05 -11.58 8.41
C LEU A 115 -12.95 -10.63 9.21
N GLN A 116 -13.94 -11.16 9.92
CA GLN A 116 -14.87 -10.39 10.74
C GLN A 116 -14.16 -9.79 11.96
N GLU A 117 -13.30 -10.56 12.63
CA GLU A 117 -12.48 -10.06 13.73
C GLU A 117 -11.51 -8.97 13.27
N ALA A 118 -10.84 -9.20 12.13
CA ALA A 118 -9.93 -8.22 11.54
C ALA A 118 -10.67 -6.93 11.15
N SER A 119 -11.81 -7.06 10.46
CA SER A 119 -12.66 -5.93 10.06
C SER A 119 -13.12 -5.11 11.26
N ALA A 120 -13.55 -5.76 12.35
CA ALA A 120 -13.99 -5.05 13.55
C ALA A 120 -12.85 -4.25 14.19
N LEU A 121 -11.63 -4.81 14.24
CA LEU A 121 -10.45 -4.10 14.74
C LEU A 121 -10.07 -2.93 13.82
N TYR A 122 -10.05 -3.13 12.50
CA TYR A 122 -9.79 -2.04 11.57
C TYR A 122 -10.85 -0.92 11.67
N GLU A 123 -12.13 -1.27 11.81
CA GLU A 123 -13.21 -0.29 12.01
C GLU A 123 -13.01 0.51 13.32
N GLN A 124 -12.56 -0.14 14.39
CA GLN A 124 -12.17 0.56 15.62
C GLN A 124 -10.98 1.51 15.38
N GLY A 125 -9.99 1.08 14.60
CA GLY A 125 -8.86 1.91 14.19
C GLY A 125 -9.28 3.14 13.38
N VAL A 126 -10.21 2.98 12.43
CA VAL A 126 -10.79 4.08 11.65
C VAL A 126 -11.48 5.09 12.59
N LYS A 127 -12.37 4.61 13.48
CA LYS A 127 -13.08 5.46 14.44
C LYS A 127 -12.12 6.16 15.42
N ALA A 128 -11.05 5.49 15.84
CA ALA A 128 -9.99 6.05 16.67
C ALA A 128 -9.26 7.20 15.94
N GLY A 129 -8.88 6.97 14.67
CA GLY A 129 -8.26 7.99 13.84
C GLY A 129 -9.17 9.19 13.62
N GLU A 130 -10.46 9.01 13.33
CA GLU A 130 -11.42 10.10 13.15
C GLU A 130 -11.55 10.99 14.39
N ARG A 131 -11.58 10.39 15.59
CA ARG A 131 -11.62 11.13 16.86
C ARG A 131 -10.31 11.88 17.11
N ALA A 132 -9.17 11.24 16.86
CA ALA A 132 -7.85 11.83 17.05
C ALA A 132 -7.59 13.03 16.12
N LEU A 133 -8.03 12.91 14.86
CA LEU A 133 -7.76 13.85 13.79
C LEU A 133 -8.75 15.02 13.76
N GLY A 134 -9.99 14.78 14.17
CA GLY A 134 -11.07 15.76 14.02
C GLY A 134 -11.57 15.87 12.57
N LYS A 135 -12.73 16.49 12.37
CA LYS A 135 -13.41 16.47 11.05
C LYS A 135 -12.78 17.39 10.01
N GLU A 136 -12.14 18.48 10.44
CA GLU A 136 -11.66 19.53 9.54
C GLU A 136 -10.54 19.04 8.62
N VAL A 137 -9.60 18.25 9.15
CA VAL A 137 -8.43 17.74 8.39
C VAL A 137 -8.83 16.92 7.16
N PHE A 138 -9.96 16.20 7.22
CA PHE A 138 -10.46 15.39 6.10
C PHE A 138 -10.89 16.21 4.88
N GLU A 139 -11.11 17.50 5.06
CA GLU A 139 -11.43 18.46 4.00
C GLU A 139 -10.23 19.35 3.69
N THR A 140 -9.58 19.94 4.71
CA THR A 140 -8.50 20.92 4.53
C THR A 140 -7.23 20.30 3.96
N ASP A 141 -6.94 19.05 4.34
CA ASP A 141 -5.69 18.38 4.01
C ASP A 141 -5.88 17.20 3.06
N ALA A 142 -7.08 17.06 2.48
CA ALA A 142 -7.35 16.07 1.44
C ALA A 142 -6.32 16.16 0.30
N GLY A 143 -5.88 15.01 -0.18
CA GLY A 143 -4.80 14.87 -1.15
C GLY A 143 -3.39 14.87 -0.56
N HIS A 144 -3.22 15.25 0.72
CA HIS A 144 -1.92 15.42 1.36
C HIS A 144 -1.74 14.59 2.65
N PHE A 145 -2.66 13.68 2.96
CA PHE A 145 -2.65 12.93 4.23
C PHE A 145 -1.30 12.26 4.48
N TRP A 146 -0.71 11.59 3.48
CA TRP A 146 0.55 10.89 3.69
C TRP A 146 1.71 11.81 4.15
N GLY A 147 1.72 13.08 3.75
CA GLY A 147 2.68 14.06 4.23
C GLY A 147 2.55 14.39 5.71
N ILE A 148 1.35 14.18 6.27
CA ILE A 148 1.00 14.47 7.67
C ILE A 148 1.05 13.17 8.46
N VAL A 149 2.17 12.97 9.19
CA VAL A 149 2.47 11.74 9.94
C VAL A 149 1.29 11.28 10.82
N ALA A 150 0.59 12.22 11.45
CA ALA A 150 -0.54 11.92 12.34
C ALA A 150 -1.73 11.21 11.65
N THR A 151 -1.87 11.33 10.32
CA THR A 151 -3.00 10.75 9.57
C THR A 151 -2.71 9.34 9.05
N ARG A 152 -1.44 8.93 8.94
CA ARG A 152 -1.06 7.62 8.39
C ARG A 152 -1.65 6.43 9.13
N PRO A 153 -1.75 6.43 10.49
CA PRO A 153 -2.42 5.36 11.22
C PRO A 153 -3.89 5.18 10.81
N TYR A 154 -4.61 6.28 10.57
CA TYR A 154 -5.99 6.24 10.08
C TYR A 154 -6.06 5.63 8.67
N MET A 155 -5.17 6.05 7.77
CA MET A 155 -5.15 5.54 6.39
C MET A 155 -4.91 4.03 6.37
N ARG A 156 -3.96 3.53 7.18
CA ARG A 156 -3.69 2.09 7.32
C ARG A 156 -4.91 1.33 7.84
N ALA A 157 -5.56 1.85 8.89
CA ALA A 157 -6.77 1.24 9.43
C ALA A 157 -7.89 1.16 8.39
N ARG A 158 -8.11 2.23 7.63
CA ARG A 158 -9.14 2.26 6.59
C ARG A 158 -8.81 1.35 5.41
N ALA A 159 -7.53 1.25 5.02
CA ALA A 159 -7.09 0.34 3.96
C ALA A 159 -7.33 -1.13 4.35
N GLY A 160 -6.97 -1.51 5.58
CA GLY A 160 -7.23 -2.85 6.11
C GLY A 160 -8.74 -3.16 6.19
N LEU A 161 -9.56 -2.18 6.58
CA LEU A 161 -11.02 -2.30 6.56
C LEU A 161 -11.55 -2.55 5.13
N ALA A 162 -11.11 -1.75 4.16
CA ALA A 162 -11.53 -1.88 2.76
C ALA A 162 -11.22 -3.28 2.19
N GLN A 163 -10.02 -3.79 2.47
CA GLN A 163 -9.63 -5.15 2.07
C GLN A 163 -10.49 -6.22 2.72
N CYS A 164 -10.78 -6.11 4.02
CA CYS A 164 -11.67 -7.06 4.71
C CYS A 164 -13.08 -7.04 4.13
N LEU A 165 -13.64 -5.85 3.89
CA LEU A 165 -14.97 -5.68 3.29
C LEU A 165 -15.03 -6.32 1.89
N TRP A 166 -14.00 -6.12 1.07
CA TRP A 166 -13.90 -6.74 -0.25
C TRP A 166 -13.94 -8.28 -0.16
N MET A 167 -13.11 -8.85 0.72
CA MET A 167 -13.05 -10.30 0.93
C MET A 167 -14.35 -10.88 1.51
N MET A 168 -15.07 -10.12 2.33
CA MET A 168 -16.38 -10.52 2.87
C MET A 168 -17.53 -10.35 1.86
N GLY A 169 -17.28 -9.72 0.71
CA GLY A 169 -18.29 -9.51 -0.33
C GLY A 169 -19.08 -8.21 -0.19
N GLU A 170 -18.70 -7.31 0.73
CA GLU A 170 -19.26 -5.96 0.87
C GLU A 170 -18.64 -5.02 -0.18
N ARG A 171 -18.85 -5.35 -1.46
CA ARG A 171 -18.11 -4.82 -2.62
C ARG A 171 -18.20 -3.30 -2.76
N ALA A 172 -19.40 -2.75 -2.66
CA ALA A 172 -19.63 -1.31 -2.80
C ALA A 172 -18.92 -0.50 -1.70
N GLN A 173 -19.05 -0.94 -0.44
CA GLN A 173 -18.41 -0.27 0.69
C GLN A 173 -16.88 -0.32 0.61
N ALA A 174 -16.32 -1.45 0.19
CA ALA A 174 -14.89 -1.58 -0.03
C ALA A 174 -14.37 -0.56 -1.06
N ILE A 175 -15.08 -0.44 -2.19
CA ILE A 175 -14.74 0.54 -3.23
C ILE A 175 -14.83 1.98 -2.69
N ASP A 176 -15.90 2.32 -1.96
CA ASP A 176 -16.04 3.66 -1.36
C ASP A 176 -14.87 4.00 -0.41
N HIS A 177 -14.39 3.02 0.36
CA HIS A 177 -13.21 3.22 1.21
C HIS A 177 -11.93 3.43 0.41
N PHE A 178 -11.70 2.66 -0.66
CA PHE A 178 -10.53 2.83 -1.53
C PHE A 178 -10.56 4.18 -2.26
N GLU A 179 -11.70 4.58 -2.82
CA GLU A 179 -11.85 5.87 -3.50
C GLU A 179 -11.57 7.05 -2.58
N ASP A 180 -12.09 7.00 -1.35
CA ASP A 180 -11.83 8.07 -0.39
C ASP A 180 -10.37 8.06 0.09
N LEU A 181 -9.73 6.90 0.22
CA LEU A 181 -8.30 6.83 0.51
C LEU A 181 -7.45 7.50 -0.59
N LEU A 182 -7.80 7.30 -1.86
CA LEU A 182 -7.16 8.01 -2.98
C LEU A 182 -7.51 9.50 -3.04
N ARG A 183 -8.67 9.91 -2.53
CA ARG A 183 -8.98 11.34 -2.34
C ARG A 183 -8.10 11.95 -1.25
N LEU A 184 -7.90 11.23 -0.15
CA LEU A 184 -7.09 11.69 0.99
C LEU A 184 -5.59 11.70 0.68
N ASP A 185 -5.12 10.77 -0.14
CA ASP A 185 -3.73 10.71 -0.63
C ASP A 185 -3.69 10.48 -2.14
N ALA A 186 -3.63 11.59 -2.89
CA ALA A 186 -3.69 11.56 -4.35
C ALA A 186 -2.49 10.86 -4.99
N VAL A 187 -1.34 10.84 -4.31
CA VAL A 187 -0.11 10.17 -4.77
C VAL A 187 -0.18 8.65 -4.56
N ASP A 188 -1.09 8.19 -3.70
CA ASP A 188 -1.30 6.77 -3.40
C ASP A 188 -0.05 6.07 -2.87
N HIS A 189 0.46 6.54 -1.73
CA HIS A 189 1.65 5.98 -1.09
C HIS A 189 1.42 4.56 -0.54
N LEU A 190 0.16 4.17 -0.33
CA LEU A 190 -0.21 2.81 0.07
C LEU A 190 -0.39 1.87 -1.13
N GLY A 191 -0.33 2.35 -2.37
CA GLY A 191 -0.47 1.53 -3.58
C GLY A 191 -1.88 0.95 -3.78
N LEU A 192 -2.91 1.60 -3.24
CA LEU A 192 -4.29 1.14 -3.25
C LEU A 192 -4.95 1.27 -4.62
N ARG A 193 -4.38 2.06 -5.54
CA ARG A 193 -4.91 2.19 -6.90
C ARG A 193 -4.91 0.85 -7.65
N HIS A 194 -3.95 -0.04 -7.37
CA HIS A 194 -3.88 -1.37 -7.98
C HIS A 194 -4.99 -2.28 -7.45
N ALA A 195 -5.31 -2.21 -6.17
CA ALA A 195 -6.46 -2.93 -5.62
C ALA A 195 -7.79 -2.36 -6.16
N LEU A 196 -7.93 -1.03 -6.19
CA LEU A 196 -9.16 -0.38 -6.64
C LEU A 196 -9.48 -0.68 -8.11
N ILE A 197 -8.49 -0.64 -9.01
CA ILE A 197 -8.75 -0.95 -10.44
C ILE A 197 -9.30 -2.37 -10.61
N GLN A 198 -8.79 -3.34 -9.86
CA GLN A 198 -9.32 -4.71 -9.88
C GLN A 198 -10.74 -4.78 -9.34
N CYS A 199 -11.01 -4.07 -8.25
CA CYS A 199 -12.35 -4.01 -7.67
C CYS A 199 -13.37 -3.45 -8.67
N LEU A 200 -13.03 -2.36 -9.34
CA LEU A 200 -13.90 -1.72 -10.33
C LEU A 200 -14.13 -2.62 -11.55
N LEU A 201 -13.09 -3.30 -12.04
CA LEU A 201 -13.20 -4.22 -13.17
C LEU A 201 -14.05 -5.45 -12.86
N GLU A 202 -13.91 -6.01 -11.65
CA GLU A 202 -14.66 -7.20 -11.23
C GLU A 202 -16.16 -6.91 -11.04
N GLU A 203 -16.50 -5.69 -10.62
CA GLU A 203 -17.87 -5.18 -10.48
C GLU A 203 -18.43 -4.57 -11.77
N GLY A 204 -17.66 -4.53 -12.86
CA GLY A 204 -18.11 -3.98 -14.15
C GLY A 204 -18.30 -2.46 -14.14
N ARG A 205 -17.66 -1.73 -13.21
CA ARG A 205 -17.68 -0.26 -13.11
C ARG A 205 -16.70 0.36 -14.12
N ASP A 206 -16.85 0.02 -15.40
CA ASP A 206 -15.88 0.30 -16.47
C ASP A 206 -15.55 1.79 -16.64
N LYS A 207 -16.55 2.68 -16.48
CA LYS A 207 -16.34 4.14 -16.58
C LYS A 207 -15.42 4.65 -15.48
N GLU A 208 -15.58 4.11 -14.28
CA GLU A 208 -14.82 4.52 -13.10
C GLU A 208 -13.42 3.92 -13.14
N ALA A 209 -13.31 2.68 -13.62
CA ALA A 209 -12.03 2.05 -13.94
C ALA A 209 -11.23 2.89 -14.94
N LEU A 210 -11.85 3.36 -16.03
CA LEU A 210 -11.18 4.25 -17.00
C LEU A 210 -10.75 5.58 -16.38
N ASN A 211 -11.64 6.24 -15.62
CA ASN A 211 -11.30 7.48 -14.92
C ASN A 211 -10.13 7.30 -13.94
N LEU A 212 -10.02 6.14 -13.30
CA LEU A 212 -8.90 5.83 -12.42
C LEU A 212 -7.60 5.65 -13.21
N LEU A 213 -7.65 4.92 -14.34
CA LEU A 213 -6.49 4.73 -15.20
C LEU A 213 -5.96 6.07 -15.76
N ASP A 214 -6.87 6.95 -16.17
CA ASP A 214 -6.57 8.30 -16.67
C ASP A 214 -5.99 9.23 -15.59
N ARG A 215 -6.26 8.95 -14.31
CA ARG A 215 -5.70 9.70 -13.17
C ARG A 215 -4.22 9.43 -12.95
N TYR A 216 -3.73 8.24 -13.31
CA TYR A 216 -2.34 7.81 -13.13
C TYR A 216 -1.72 7.34 -14.46
N PRO A 217 -1.60 8.20 -15.48
CA PRO A 217 -1.11 7.82 -16.80
C PRO A 217 0.37 7.38 -16.82
N GLU A 218 1.13 7.71 -15.78
CA GLU A 218 2.52 7.32 -15.60
C GLU A 218 2.72 5.90 -15.09
N ASP A 219 1.67 5.23 -14.60
CA ASP A 219 1.74 3.85 -14.15
C ASP A 219 1.87 2.90 -15.35
N LYS A 220 2.98 2.17 -15.37
CA LYS A 220 3.37 1.25 -16.44
C LYS A 220 3.41 -0.21 -15.97
N SER A 221 2.77 -0.51 -14.85
CA SER A 221 2.64 -1.87 -14.34
C SER A 221 1.84 -2.75 -15.29
N ALA A 222 2.02 -4.07 -15.16
CA ALA A 222 1.16 -5.04 -15.83
C ALA A 222 -0.32 -4.79 -15.50
N THR A 223 -0.61 -4.48 -14.24
CA THR A 223 -1.96 -4.12 -13.75
C THR A 223 -2.59 -3.01 -14.56
N TRP A 224 -1.88 -1.90 -14.78
CA TRP A 224 -2.40 -0.79 -15.58
C TRP A 224 -2.59 -1.17 -17.05
N ALA A 225 -1.57 -1.76 -17.65
CA ALA A 225 -1.55 -2.02 -19.09
C ALA A 225 -2.61 -3.07 -19.51
N TYR A 226 -2.75 -4.15 -18.75
CA TYR A 226 -3.76 -5.17 -19.03
C TYR A 226 -5.17 -4.74 -18.64
N SER A 227 -5.35 -3.88 -17.62
CA SER A 227 -6.65 -3.28 -17.31
C SER A 227 -7.17 -2.42 -18.47
N HIS A 228 -6.31 -1.59 -19.08
CA HIS A 228 -6.65 -0.86 -20.30
C HIS A 228 -7.05 -1.80 -21.45
N ALA A 229 -6.31 -2.90 -21.64
CA ALA A 229 -6.60 -3.87 -22.70
C ALA A 229 -7.98 -4.51 -22.50
N LEU A 230 -8.31 -4.92 -21.26
CA LEU A 230 -9.60 -5.50 -20.93
C LEU A 230 -10.75 -4.51 -21.12
N LEU A 231 -10.59 -3.25 -20.70
CA LEU A 231 -11.62 -2.22 -20.86
C LEU A 231 -11.89 -1.87 -22.32
N HIS A 232 -10.84 -1.71 -23.13
CA HIS A 232 -11.02 -1.49 -24.57
C HIS A 232 -11.71 -2.69 -25.23
N TYR A 233 -11.37 -3.92 -24.81
CA TYR A 233 -12.06 -5.11 -25.28
C TYR A 233 -13.55 -5.11 -24.88
N ARG A 234 -13.89 -4.74 -23.64
CA ARG A 234 -15.30 -4.61 -23.20
C ARG A 234 -16.07 -3.58 -24.02
N GLN A 235 -15.43 -2.51 -24.48
CA GLN A 235 -16.06 -1.44 -25.24
C GLN A 235 -16.30 -1.78 -26.72
N SER A 236 -15.33 -2.39 -27.40
CA SER A 236 -15.37 -2.55 -28.86
C SER A 236 -15.04 -3.98 -29.34
N GLY A 237 -14.89 -4.94 -28.43
CA GLY A 237 -14.46 -6.29 -28.75
C GLY A 237 -13.04 -6.31 -29.30
N GLU A 238 -12.81 -7.07 -30.37
CA GLU A 238 -11.51 -7.18 -31.06
C GLU A 238 -11.24 -5.99 -32.00
N GLY A 239 -11.57 -4.79 -31.53
CA GLY A 239 -11.31 -3.54 -32.25
C GLY A 239 -9.83 -3.14 -32.24
N LYS A 240 -9.48 -2.16 -33.07
CA LYS A 240 -8.09 -1.67 -33.21
C LYS A 240 -7.52 -1.16 -31.88
N GLU A 241 -8.35 -0.49 -31.09
CA GLU A 241 -8.00 0.09 -29.79
C GLU A 241 -7.70 -0.99 -28.75
N ALA A 242 -8.46 -2.09 -28.75
CA ALA A 242 -8.23 -3.24 -27.88
C ALA A 242 -6.94 -3.97 -28.28
N GLU A 243 -6.74 -4.21 -29.58
CA GLU A 243 -5.50 -4.80 -30.10
C GLU A 243 -4.26 -3.96 -29.78
N GLN A 244 -4.35 -2.63 -29.90
CA GLN A 244 -3.24 -1.73 -29.58
C GLN A 244 -2.95 -1.70 -28.07
N SER A 245 -3.97 -1.71 -27.22
CA SER A 245 -3.77 -1.78 -25.76
C SER A 245 -3.20 -3.13 -25.34
N LEU A 246 -3.69 -4.25 -25.89
CA LEU A 246 -3.13 -5.56 -25.61
C LEU A 246 -1.68 -5.69 -26.09
N ARG A 247 -1.33 -5.09 -27.24
CA ARG A 247 0.06 -5.03 -27.68
C ARG A 247 0.96 -4.35 -26.65
N ARG A 248 0.54 -3.19 -26.13
CA ARG A 248 1.27 -2.46 -25.08
C ARG A 248 1.35 -3.27 -23.79
N ALA A 249 0.29 -3.97 -23.42
CA ALA A 249 0.26 -4.85 -22.26
C ALA A 249 1.29 -6.00 -22.37
N LEU A 250 1.33 -6.65 -23.54
CA LEU A 250 2.31 -7.71 -23.83
C LEU A 250 3.76 -7.21 -23.87
N GLU A 251 3.98 -5.95 -24.28
CA GLU A 251 5.30 -5.30 -24.22
C GLU A 251 5.69 -4.95 -22.78
N ALA A 252 4.72 -4.58 -21.94
CA ALA A 252 4.95 -4.28 -20.53
C ALA A 252 5.28 -5.54 -19.72
N ASN A 253 4.54 -6.63 -19.95
CA ASN A 253 4.81 -7.91 -19.29
C ASN A 253 4.38 -9.09 -20.19
N PRO A 254 5.33 -9.82 -20.81
CA PRO A 254 5.01 -10.92 -21.73
C PRO A 254 4.57 -12.21 -21.03
N TYR A 255 4.74 -12.31 -19.71
CA TYR A 255 4.47 -13.53 -18.94
C TYR A 255 2.99 -13.66 -18.54
N VAL A 256 2.28 -12.53 -18.38
CA VAL A 256 0.88 -12.47 -17.94
C VAL A 256 -0.04 -13.45 -18.70
N PRO A 257 -0.02 -13.54 -20.05
CA PRO A 257 -0.95 -14.41 -20.76
C PRO A 257 -0.78 -15.89 -20.38
N PHE A 258 0.42 -16.35 -20.04
CA PHE A 258 0.66 -17.74 -19.72
C PHE A 258 0.00 -18.14 -18.39
N TYR A 259 0.10 -17.29 -17.37
CA TYR A 259 -0.58 -17.51 -16.10
C TYR A 259 -2.09 -17.28 -16.19
N LEU A 260 -2.51 -16.19 -16.86
CA LEU A 260 -3.91 -15.83 -16.97
C LEU A 260 -4.74 -16.87 -17.75
N LEU A 261 -4.12 -17.54 -18.73
CA LEU A 261 -4.73 -18.65 -19.49
C LEU A 261 -4.53 -20.03 -18.83
N GLY A 262 -3.83 -20.11 -17.70
CA GLY A 262 -3.54 -21.37 -17.02
C GLY A 262 -2.61 -22.31 -17.80
N LEU A 263 -1.75 -21.76 -18.67
CA LEU A 263 -0.72 -22.52 -19.40
C LEU A 263 0.50 -22.81 -18.52
N TRP A 264 0.78 -21.93 -17.57
CA TRP A 264 1.78 -22.13 -16.52
C TRP A 264 1.10 -22.22 -15.15
N GLU A 265 1.61 -23.11 -14.31
CA GLU A 265 1.11 -23.33 -12.96
C GLU A 265 1.51 -22.16 -12.05
N LEU A 266 0.57 -21.71 -11.22
CA LEU A 266 0.87 -20.74 -10.17
C LEU A 266 1.75 -21.40 -9.08
N PRO A 267 2.68 -20.66 -8.47
CA PRO A 267 3.46 -21.19 -7.36
C PRO A 267 2.56 -21.46 -6.13
N ASP A 268 2.98 -22.41 -5.29
CA ASP A 268 2.29 -22.71 -4.03
C ASP A 268 2.26 -21.50 -3.07
N GLU A 269 3.32 -20.68 -3.12
CA GLU A 269 3.45 -19.44 -2.36
C GLU A 269 3.56 -18.25 -3.31
N LEU A 270 2.78 -17.20 -3.05
CA LEU A 270 2.83 -15.99 -3.86
C LEU A 270 4.15 -15.23 -3.65
N PRO A 271 4.67 -14.57 -4.70
CA PRO A 271 5.88 -13.77 -4.59
C PRO A 271 5.79 -12.69 -3.51
N SER A 272 6.85 -12.57 -2.71
CA SER A 272 6.98 -11.52 -1.67
C SER A 272 7.49 -10.18 -2.20
N SER A 273 8.02 -10.16 -3.42
CA SER A 273 8.40 -8.94 -4.13
C SER A 273 8.17 -9.08 -5.62
N ILE A 274 7.85 -7.95 -6.25
CA ILE A 274 7.60 -7.84 -7.68
C ILE A 274 8.56 -6.81 -8.30
N GLY A 275 9.06 -7.12 -9.49
CA GLY A 275 9.78 -6.20 -10.35
C GLY A 275 8.95 -5.87 -11.58
N ARG A 276 9.00 -4.61 -12.03
CA ARG A 276 8.26 -4.21 -13.24
C ARG A 276 8.70 -5.06 -14.44
N GLY A 277 7.73 -5.70 -15.10
CA GLY A 277 7.90 -6.54 -16.27
C GLY A 277 8.44 -7.95 -15.99
N ASP A 278 8.64 -8.31 -14.72
CA ASP A 278 9.11 -9.65 -14.36
C ASP A 278 7.96 -10.68 -14.25
N GLU A 279 8.35 -11.93 -14.08
CA GLU A 279 7.41 -13.04 -13.93
C GLU A 279 6.57 -12.96 -12.65
N ASN A 280 7.14 -12.41 -11.57
CA ASN A 280 6.43 -12.24 -10.29
C ASN A 280 5.27 -11.23 -10.42
N GLU A 281 5.48 -10.12 -11.13
CA GLU A 281 4.42 -9.16 -11.45
C GLU A 281 3.30 -9.83 -12.25
N ALA A 282 3.63 -10.74 -13.17
CA ALA A 282 2.65 -11.49 -13.94
C ALA A 282 1.82 -12.45 -13.09
N ILE A 283 2.46 -13.16 -12.15
CA ILE A 283 1.79 -14.05 -11.19
C ILE A 283 0.79 -13.26 -10.35
N ILE A 284 1.22 -12.13 -9.75
CA ILE A 284 0.35 -11.28 -8.94
C ILE A 284 -0.83 -10.76 -9.76
N TYR A 285 -0.55 -10.21 -10.95
CA TYR A 285 -1.61 -9.72 -11.83
C TYR A 285 -2.62 -10.81 -12.19
N ALA A 286 -2.16 -12.02 -12.54
CA ALA A 286 -3.04 -13.12 -12.91
C ALA A 286 -3.95 -13.51 -11.72
N VAL A 287 -3.41 -13.64 -10.52
CA VAL A 287 -4.18 -14.00 -9.31
C VAL A 287 -5.24 -12.95 -9.00
N GLU A 288 -4.88 -11.66 -9.06
CA GLU A 288 -5.78 -10.56 -8.70
C GLU A 288 -6.83 -10.26 -9.77
N SER A 289 -6.51 -10.50 -11.05
CA SER A 289 -7.32 -10.02 -12.18
C SER A 289 -8.09 -11.12 -12.91
N TRP A 290 -7.77 -12.40 -12.68
CA TRP A 290 -8.34 -13.51 -13.45
C TRP A 290 -9.86 -13.48 -13.52
N ARG A 291 -10.52 -13.17 -12.39
CA ARG A 291 -11.98 -13.10 -12.32
C ARG A 291 -12.58 -12.00 -13.21
N SER A 292 -11.88 -10.88 -13.39
CA SER A 292 -12.31 -9.80 -14.30
C SER A 292 -12.25 -10.24 -15.76
N TRP A 293 -11.27 -11.06 -16.13
CA TRP A 293 -11.15 -11.63 -17.48
C TRP A 293 -12.16 -12.75 -17.71
N GLU A 294 -12.34 -13.66 -16.75
CA GLU A 294 -13.29 -14.76 -16.81
C GLU A 294 -14.75 -14.26 -16.93
N LYS A 295 -15.11 -13.23 -16.16
CA LYS A 295 -16.42 -12.58 -16.26
C LYS A 295 -16.65 -11.82 -17.57
N THR A 296 -15.60 -11.57 -18.37
CA THR A 296 -15.72 -10.83 -19.63
C THR A 296 -15.85 -11.81 -20.80
N PRO A 297 -17.04 -11.94 -21.43
CA PRO A 297 -17.26 -12.94 -22.46
C PRO A 297 -16.27 -12.80 -23.62
N GLY A 298 -15.56 -13.88 -23.95
CA GLY A 298 -14.63 -13.92 -25.08
C GLY A 298 -13.24 -13.35 -24.81
N ALA A 299 -12.98 -12.74 -23.65
CA ALA A 299 -11.72 -12.04 -23.38
C ALA A 299 -10.52 -13.00 -23.29
N LEU A 300 -10.69 -14.15 -22.64
CA LEU A 300 -9.65 -15.18 -22.53
C LEU A 300 -9.40 -15.87 -23.88
N GLU A 301 -10.45 -16.16 -24.66
CA GLU A 301 -10.34 -16.72 -26.01
C GLU A 301 -9.63 -15.75 -26.97
N TRP A 302 -9.95 -14.46 -26.86
CA TRP A 302 -9.26 -13.41 -27.59
C TRP A 302 -7.77 -13.37 -27.23
N LEU A 303 -7.43 -13.36 -25.94
CA LEU A 303 -6.05 -13.37 -25.48
C LEU A 303 -5.29 -14.61 -25.99
N ALA A 304 -5.91 -15.79 -25.93
CA ALA A 304 -5.32 -17.03 -26.43
C ALA A 304 -5.03 -16.98 -27.95
N ARG A 305 -5.96 -16.44 -28.76
CA ARG A 305 -5.74 -16.28 -30.20
C ARG A 305 -4.61 -15.30 -30.52
N VAL A 306 -4.51 -14.20 -29.78
CA VAL A 306 -3.42 -13.22 -29.95
C VAL A 306 -2.09 -13.85 -29.58
N LEU A 307 -2.03 -14.63 -28.49
CA LEU A 307 -0.82 -15.35 -28.08
C LEU A 307 -0.38 -16.38 -29.13
N MET A 308 -1.30 -17.21 -29.65
CA MET A 308 -1.01 -18.20 -30.68
C MET A 308 -0.43 -17.59 -31.97
N ARG A 309 -0.94 -16.44 -32.41
CA ARG A 309 -0.42 -15.73 -33.59
C ARG A 309 0.99 -15.18 -33.42
N ARG A 310 1.47 -15.00 -32.17
CA ARG A 310 2.83 -14.50 -31.89
C ARG A 310 3.88 -15.60 -31.78
N ILE A 311 3.46 -16.83 -31.51
CA ILE A 311 4.36 -18.00 -31.35
C ILE A 311 4.67 -18.63 -32.72
N GLN A 312 3.83 -18.37 -33.73
CA GLN A 312 4.05 -18.76 -35.14
C GLN A 312 5.03 -17.81 -35.84
#